data_AF-A0A6D2KI35-F1
#
_entry.id   AF-A0A6D2KI35-F1
#
_cell.length_a   1.000
_cell.length_b   1.000
_cell.length_c   1.000
_cell.angle_alpha   90.00
_cell.angle_beta   90.00
_cell.angle_gamma   90.00
#
_symmetry.space_group_name_H-M   'P 1'
#
loop_
_entity.id
_entity.type
_entity.pdbx_description
1 polymer ?
#
loop_
_entity_poly.entity_id
_entity_poly.type
_entity_poly.pdbx_seq_one_letter_code
_entity_poly.pdbx_strand_id
1 'polypeptide(L)'
;MASYKMVADLHSIVTNTTLVVKVLKNWVDAGPRGVEGFDAMVVDEAGTRIQASVTSTGYVGMFDDQLDEGLWYSLSKFSVVNSPLRN
;
A
#
# COMPACT_ATOMS: atom_id res chain seq x y z
N MET A 1 4.56 -17.86 -15.46
CA MET A 1 3.36 -17.54 -14.65
C MET A 1 3.83 -16.70 -13.48
N ALA A 2 3.43 -15.44 -13.39
CA ALA A 2 3.84 -14.59 -12.27
C ALA A 2 3.11 -15.07 -11.01
N SER A 3 3.88 -15.54 -10.01
CA SER A 3 3.35 -15.93 -8.71
C SER A 3 3.13 -14.66 -7.89
N TYR A 4 1.89 -14.19 -7.80
CA TYR A 4 1.50 -13.16 -6.86
C TYR A 4 0.90 -13.81 -5.62
N LYS A 5 1.03 -13.17 -4.46
CA LYS A 5 0.44 -13.65 -3.20
C LYS A 5 -0.83 -12.87 -2.87
N MET A 6 -1.66 -13.46 -2.02
CA MET A 6 -2.79 -12.76 -1.42
C MET A 6 -2.34 -11.99 -0.18
N VAL A 7 -3.15 -11.02 0.24
CA VAL A 7 -2.82 -10.23 1.44
C VAL A 7 -2.81 -11.10 2.69
N ALA A 8 -3.68 -12.12 2.76
CA ALA A 8 -3.70 -13.07 3.87
C ALA A 8 -2.39 -13.87 4.02
N ASP A 9 -1.60 -14.01 2.96
CA ASP A 9 -0.32 -14.72 2.96
C ASP A 9 0.88 -13.81 3.27
N LEU A 10 0.64 -12.53 3.55
CA LEU A 10 1.67 -11.57 3.90
C LEU A 10 2.08 -11.74 5.36
N HIS A 11 3.37 -11.96 5.55
CA HIS A 11 4.02 -11.86 6.86
C HIS A 11 5.15 -10.82 6.80
N SER A 12 5.45 -10.21 7.93
CA SER A 12 6.54 -9.22 8.09
C SER A 12 7.92 -9.71 7.63
N ILE A 13 8.11 -11.03 7.54
CA ILE A 13 9.35 -11.67 7.06
C ILE A 13 9.44 -11.70 5.52
N VAL A 14 8.32 -11.53 4.81
CA VAL A 14 8.25 -11.64 3.35
C VAL A 14 8.57 -10.29 2.72
N THR A 15 9.78 -10.13 2.21
CA THR A 15 10.29 -8.87 1.64
C THR A 15 10.28 -8.82 0.11
N ASN A 16 10.12 -9.97 -0.56
CA ASN A 16 10.25 -10.09 -2.01
C ASN A 16 9.00 -10.75 -2.61
N THR A 17 7.88 -10.05 -2.52
CA THR A 17 6.58 -10.53 -3.01
C THR A 17 5.88 -9.43 -3.79
N THR A 18 5.06 -9.87 -4.74
CA THR A 18 4.18 -9.02 -5.53
C THR A 18 2.74 -9.27 -5.12
N LEU A 19 1.99 -8.19 -4.91
CA LEU A 19 0.57 -8.19 -4.60
C LEU A 19 -0.19 -7.53 -5.74
N VAL A 20 -1.34 -8.08 -6.09
CA VAL A 20 -2.29 -7.41 -6.98
C VAL A 20 -3.44 -6.89 -6.14
N VAL A 21 -3.61 -5.57 -6.13
CA VAL A 21 -4.60 -4.91 -5.29
C VAL A 21 -5.34 -3.82 -6.05
N LYS A 22 -6.60 -3.60 -5.70
CA LYS A 22 -7.40 -2.49 -6.16
C LYS A 22 -7.30 -1.33 -5.20
N VAL A 23 -7.03 -0.12 -5.71
CA VAL A 23 -7.08 1.10 -4.89
C VAL A 23 -8.54 1.44 -4.64
N LEU A 24 -8.94 1.44 -3.37
CA LEU A 24 -10.29 1.83 -2.96
C LEU A 24 -10.38 3.33 -2.70
N LYS A 25 -9.35 3.88 -2.06
CA LYS A 25 -9.28 5.29 -1.72
C LYS A 25 -7.82 5.68 -1.52
N ASN A 26 -7.43 6.86 -1.98
CA ASN A 26 -6.12 7.44 -1.71
C ASN A 26 -6.27 8.83 -1.05
N TRP A 27 -5.24 9.27 -0.34
CA TRP A 27 -5.14 10.64 0.15
C TRP A 27 -3.69 10.99 0.45
N VAL A 28 -3.33 12.24 0.16
CA VAL A 28 -2.08 12.84 0.60
C VAL A 28 -2.30 13.43 1.98
N ASP A 29 -1.54 12.95 2.97
CA ASP A 29 -1.52 13.53 4.31
C ASP A 29 -0.27 14.42 4.47
N ALA A 30 -0.48 15.64 4.96
CA ALA A 30 0.61 16.50 5.36
C ALA A 30 1.00 16.11 6.79
N GLY A 31 1.92 15.15 6.91
CA GLY A 31 2.37 14.62 8.18
C GLY A 31 2.93 15.71 9.13
N PRO A 32 3.01 15.43 10.44
CA PRO A 32 3.53 16.38 11.41
C PRO A 32 4.96 16.75 11.05
N ARG A 33 5.21 18.07 10.88
CA ARG A 33 6.45 18.71 10.37
C ARG A 33 6.52 18.97 8.86
N GLY A 34 5.41 18.87 8.14
CA GLY A 34 5.35 19.21 6.70
C GLY A 34 6.01 18.17 5.80
N VAL A 35 6.11 16.93 6.30
CA VAL A 35 6.54 15.78 5.52
C VAL A 35 5.30 15.23 4.84
N GLU A 36 5.20 15.39 3.52
CA GLU A 36 4.14 14.76 2.73
C GLU A 36 4.23 13.24 2.88
N GLY A 37 3.10 12.64 3.22
CA GLY A 37 2.88 11.20 3.22
C GLY A 37 1.75 10.87 2.26
N PHE A 38 1.83 9.70 1.64
CA PHE A 38 0.74 9.19 0.81
C PHE A 38 0.17 7.96 1.49
N ASP A 39 -1.13 7.96 1.72
CA ASP A 39 -1.86 6.84 2.28
C ASP A 39 -2.90 6.36 1.27
N ALA A 40 -3.01 5.05 1.12
CA ALA A 40 -4.03 4.43 0.29
C ALA A 40 -4.64 3.21 0.98
N MET A 41 -5.95 3.11 0.90
CA MET A 41 -6.65 1.87 1.25
C MET A 41 -6.78 1.02 -0.02
N VAL A 42 -6.26 -0.19 0.04
CA VAL A 42 -6.27 -1.14 -1.08
C VAL A 42 -6.92 -2.45 -0.67
N VAL A 43 -7.48 -3.17 -1.64
CA VAL A 43 -8.13 -4.46 -1.43
C VAL A 43 -7.57 -5.51 -2.39
N ASP A 44 -7.37 -6.73 -1.93
CA ASP A 44 -6.97 -7.84 -2.80
C ASP A 44 -8.18 -8.52 -3.48
N GLU A 45 -7.89 -9.50 -4.34
CA GLU A 45 -8.93 -10.30 -5.02
C GLU A 45 -9.82 -11.10 -4.05
N ALA A 46 -9.31 -11.45 -2.87
CA ALA A 46 -10.07 -12.15 -1.83
C ALA A 46 -10.99 -11.21 -1.02
N GLY A 47 -10.93 -9.89 -1.24
CA GLY A 47 -11.69 -8.90 -0.50
C GLY A 47 -11.04 -8.43 0.80
N THR A 48 -9.79 -8.84 1.06
CA THR A 48 -9.01 -8.43 2.21
C THR A 48 -8.49 -7.01 2.00
N ARG A 49 -8.80 -6.12 2.94
CA ARG A 49 -8.41 -4.70 2.88
C ARG A 49 -7.17 -4.46 3.71
N ILE A 50 -6.23 -3.70 3.18
CA ILE A 50 -5.05 -3.21 3.88
C ILE A 50 -4.86 -1.72 3.63
N GLN A 51 -4.18 -1.09 4.58
CA GLN A 51 -3.67 0.26 4.41
C GLN A 51 -2.22 0.18 3.93
N ALA A 52 -1.94 0.86 2.82
CA ALA A 52 -0.60 1.10 2.31
C ALA A 52 -0.22 2.55 2.59
N SER A 53 0.99 2.78 3.06
CA SER A 53 1.50 4.12 3.34
C SER A 53 2.90 4.29 2.75
N VAL A 54 3.17 5.50 2.25
CA VAL A 54 4.46 5.91 1.71
C VAL A 54 4.93 7.11 2.50
N THR A 55 6.04 6.95 3.22
CA THR A 55 6.61 7.98 4.10
C THR A 55 7.74 8.78 3.46
N SER A 56 8.10 8.47 2.21
CA SER A 56 9.21 9.09 1.51
C SER A 56 8.70 10.17 0.56
N THR A 57 8.97 11.43 0.89
CA THR A 57 8.46 12.62 0.18
C THR A 57 8.74 12.63 -1.32
N GLY A 58 9.90 12.12 -1.75
CA GLY A 58 10.24 12.04 -3.17
C GLY A 58 9.36 11.08 -3.99
N TYR A 59 8.62 10.18 -3.34
CA TYR A 59 7.72 9.25 -4.00
C TYR A 59 6.25 9.62 -3.88
N VAL A 60 5.88 10.54 -2.98
CA VAL A 60 4.48 10.89 -2.72
C VAL A 60 3.80 11.44 -3.96
N GLY A 61 4.38 12.47 -4.60
CA GLY A 61 3.81 13.02 -5.83
C GLY A 61 3.75 12.01 -6.98
N MET A 62 4.74 11.12 -7.09
CA MET A 62 4.73 10.08 -8.12
C MET A 62 3.60 9.06 -7.92
N PHE A 63 3.32 8.68 -6.67
CA PHE A 63 2.25 7.75 -6.37
C PHE A 63 0.87 8.39 -6.44
N ASP A 64 0.75 9.66 -6.05
CA ASP A 64 -0.50 10.43 -6.18
C ASP A 64 -0.92 10.56 -7.66
N ASP A 65 0.03 10.87 -8.54
CA ASP A 65 -0.23 10.97 -9.99
C ASP A 65 -0.50 9.61 -10.67
N GLN A 66 -0.05 8.49 -10.09
CA GLN A 66 -0.08 7.16 -10.73
C GLN A 66 -1.16 6.22 -10.19
N LEU A 67 -1.64 6.42 -8.96
CA LEU A 67 -2.58 5.52 -8.30
C LEU A 67 -4.00 6.07 -8.36
N ASP A 68 -4.71 5.81 -9.45
CA ASP A 68 -6.13 6.15 -9.54
C ASP A 68 -7.04 5.24 -8.71
N GLU A 69 -8.02 5.83 -8.03
CA GLU A 69 -9.07 5.11 -7.32
C GLU A 69 -9.90 4.24 -8.27
N GLY A 70 -10.21 3.01 -7.84
CA GLY A 70 -11.00 2.07 -8.61
C GLY A 70 -10.20 1.23 -9.61
N LEU A 71 -8.91 1.48 -9.79
CA LEU A 71 -8.03 0.69 -10.65
C LEU A 71 -7.23 -0.37 -9.88
N TRP A 72 -6.80 -1.39 -10.61
CA TRP A 72 -6.00 -2.50 -10.10
C TRP A 72 -4.52 -2.29 -10.42
N TYR A 73 -3.67 -2.49 -9.42
CA TYR A 73 -2.23 -2.30 -9.51
C TYR A 73 -1.48 -3.50 -8.95
N SER A 74 -0.27 -3.69 -9.48
CA SER A 74 0.69 -4.69 -9.01
C SER A 74 1.74 -3.99 -8.14
N LEU A 75 1.68 -4.22 -6.83
CA LEU A 75 2.61 -3.68 -5.85
C LEU A 75 3.74 -4.68 -5.59
N SER A 76 4.98 -4.20 -5.55
CA SER A 76 6.16 -5.01 -5.23
C SER A 76 7.18 -4.17 -4.46
N LYS A 77 8.18 -4.82 -3.85
CA LYS A 77 9.27 -4.16 -3.09
C LYS A 77 8.76 -3.28 -1.93
N PHE A 78 7.74 -3.75 -1.22
CA PHE A 78 7.20 -3.11 -0.03
C PHE A 78 7.63 -3.86 1.24
N SER A 79 7.52 -3.19 2.40
CA SER A 79 7.67 -3.82 3.71
C SER A 79 6.30 -3.97 4.38
N VAL A 80 6.02 -5.14 4.93
CA VAL A 80 4.80 -5.38 5.73
C VAL A 80 5.10 -5.02 7.18
N VAL A 81 4.36 -4.05 7.70
CA VAL A 81 4.46 -3.62 9.10
C VAL A 81 3.21 -4.08 9.83
N ASN A 82 3.37 -4.74 10.97
CA ASN A 82 2.22 -4.98 11.84
C ASN A 82 1.78 -3.65 12.42
N SER A 83 0.57 -3.21 12.08
CA SER A 83 -0.03 -2.05 12.75
C SER A 83 -0.13 -2.38 14.25
N PRO A 84 0.41 -1.53 15.15
CA PRO A 84 0.26 -1.77 16.57
C PRO A 84 -1.24 -1.79 16.89
N LEU A 85 -1.70 -2.84 17.58
CA LEU A 85 -3.03 -2.87 18.17
C LEU A 85 -3.16 -1.61 19.03
N ARG A 86 -3.92 -0.61 18.57
CA ARG A 86 -4.36 0.50 19.42
C ARG A 86 -5.32 -0.12 20.44
N ASN A 87 -4.78 -0.47 21.61
CA ASN A 87 -5.56 -0.68 22.83
C ASN A 87 -6.25 0.62 23.24
#